data_AF-A0A351GPQ1-F1
#
_entry.id   AF-A0A351GPQ1-F1
#
_cell.length_a   1.000
_cell.length_b   1.000
_cell.length_c   1.000
_cell.angle_alpha   90.00
_cell.angle_beta   90.00
_cell.angle_gamma   90.00
#
_symmetry.space_group_name_H-M   'P 1'
#
loop_
_entity.id
_entity.type
_entity.pdbx_description
1 polymer ?
#
loop_
_entity_poly.entity_id
_entity_poly.type
_entity_poly.pdbx_seq_one_letter_code
_entity_poly.pdbx_strand_id
1 'polypeptide(L)' 'MSVMAFAFYLFALCTIAGGLFTVISRNPVHSVLWLILAFLSSAGLFVLLG' A
#
# COMPACT_ATOMS: atom_id res chain seq x y z
N MET A 1 -17.99 5.11 -11.68
CA MET A 1 -16.57 5.01 -11.24
C MET A 1 -15.89 4.05 -12.19
N SER A 2 -14.91 4.51 -12.98
CA SER A 2 -14.16 3.63 -13.90
C SER A 2 -13.36 2.60 -13.10
N VAL A 3 -13.09 1.42 -13.69
CA VAL A 3 -12.27 0.36 -13.08
C VAL A 3 -10.91 0.90 -12.60
N MET A 4 -10.35 1.86 -13.34
CA MET A 4 -9.11 2.55 -13.03
C MET A 4 -9.19 3.38 -11.74
N ALA A 5 -10.28 4.12 -11.53
CA ALA A 5 -10.50 4.90 -10.31
C ALA A 5 -10.70 3.99 -9.09
N PHE A 6 -11.43 2.87 -9.26
CA PHE A 6 -11.60 1.89 -8.20
C PHE A 6 -10.26 1.24 -7.80
N ALA A 7 -9.44 0.83 -8.77
CA ALA A 7 -8.11 0.27 -8.53
C ALA A 7 -7.19 1.27 -7.82
N PHE A 8 -7.22 2.54 -8.23
CA PHE A 8 -6.46 3.61 -7.56
C PHE A 8 -6.82 3.72 -6.08
N TYR A 9 -8.10 3.80 -5.73
CA TYR A 9 -8.52 3.91 -4.32
C TYR A 9 -8.14 2.67 -3.50
N LEU A 10 -8.24 1.47 -4.07
CA LEU A 10 -7.82 0.23 -3.40
C LEU A 10 -6.32 0.25 -3.07
N PHE A 11 -5.46 0.53 -4.07
CA PHE A 11 -4.01 0.57 -3.86
C PHE A 11 -3.56 1.74 -2.98
N ALA A 12 -4.23 2.90 -3.07
CA ALA A 12 -3.96 4.05 -2.22
C ALA A 12 -4.24 3.72 -0.74
N LEU A 13 -5.38 3.10 -0.46
CA LEU A 13 -5.76 2.72 0.90
C LEU A 13 -4.83 1.63 1.47
N CYS A 14 -4.46 0.63 0.66
CA CYS A 14 -3.47 -0.39 1.03
C CYS A 14 -2.08 0.22 1.32
N THR A 15 -1.65 1.21 0.54
CA THR A 15 -0.37 1.90 0.75
C THR A 15 -0.37 2.67 2.07
N ILE A 16 -1.44 3.42 2.36
CA ILE A 16 -1.58 4.19 3.60
C ILE A 16 -1.67 3.25 4.82
N ALA A 17 -2.50 2.21 4.74
CA ALA A 17 -2.63 1.22 5.80
C ALA A 17 -1.28 0.53 6.07
N GLY A 18 -0.59 0.07 5.01
CA GLY A 18 0.73 -0.52 5.11
C GLY A 18 1.75 0.43 5.75
N GLY A 19 1.80 1.69 5.34
CA GLY A 19 2.68 2.71 5.91
C GLY A 19 2.37 3.10 7.36
N LEU A 20 1.12 3.00 7.80
CA LEU A 20 0.74 3.20 9.21
C LEU A 20 1.14 2.00 10.06
N PHE A 21 0.88 0.78 9.58
CA PHE A 21 1.17 -0.44 10.32
C PHE A 21 2.67 -0.74 10.40
N THR A 22 3.50 -0.23 9.49
CA THR A 22 4.97 -0.30 9.63
C THR A 22 5.45 0.46 10.86
N VAL A 23 4.90 1.65 11.12
CA VAL A 23 5.33 2.53 12.23
C VAL A 23 4.74 2.06 13.57
N ILE A 24 3.49 1.57 13.58
CA ILE A 24 2.80 1.16 14.81
C ILE A 24 3.23 -0.23 15.30
N SER A 25 3.73 -1.09 14.39
CA SER A 25 4.13 -2.45 14.76
C SER A 25 5.28 -2.48 15.74
N ARG A 26 5.04 -3.06 16.93
CA ARG A 26 6.06 -3.25 17.98
C ARG A 26 7.03 -4.39 17.68
N ASN A 27 6.66 -5.30 16.76
CA ASN A 27 7.52 -6.41 16.33
C ASN A 27 8.16 -6.06 14.98
N PRO A 28 9.50 -6.08 14.88
CA PRO A 28 10.21 -5.64 13.66
C PRO A 28 9.89 -6.53 12.45
N VAL A 29 9.65 -7.83 12.66
CA VAL A 29 9.28 -8.76 11.57
C VAL A 29 7.94 -8.40 10.95
N HIS A 30 6.94 -8.03 11.76
CA HIS A 30 5.63 -7.64 11.25
C HIS A 30 5.69 -6.28 10.55
N SER A 31 6.46 -5.34 11.11
CA SER A 31 6.72 -4.03 10.49
C SER A 31 7.28 -4.18 9.07
N VAL A 32 8.23 -5.10 8.85
CA VAL A 32 8.79 -5.37 7.52
C VAL A 32 7.75 -5.94 6.55
N LEU A 33 6.86 -6.85 7.00
CA LEU A 33 5.80 -7.38 6.14
C LEU A 33 4.83 -6.29 5.67
N TRP A 34 4.45 -5.36 6.55
CA TRP A 34 3.63 -4.19 6.18
C TRP A 34 4.37 -3.23 5.24
N LEU A 35 5.70 -3.12 5.37
CA LEU A 35 6.53 -2.29 4.50
C LEU A 35 6.52 -2.82 3.07
N ILE A 36 6.65 -4.13 2.90
CA ILE A 36 6.60 -4.81 1.60
C ILE A 36 5.22 -4.60 0.95
N LEU A 37 4.13 -4.72 1.72
CA LEU A 37 2.78 -4.48 1.24
C LEU A 37 2.58 -3.03 0.75
N ALA A 38 3.14 -2.06 1.49
CA ALA A 38 3.09 -0.64 1.12
C ALA A 38 3.87 -0.37 -0.18
N PHE A 39 5.06 -0.96 -0.34
CA PHE A 39 5.85 -0.83 -1.57
C PHE A 39 5.17 -1.50 -2.78
N LEU A 40 4.59 -2.69 -2.60
CA LEU A 40 3.84 -3.36 -3.66
C LEU A 40 2.62 -2.54 -4.12
N SER A 41 1.90 -1.95 -3.17
CA SER A 41 0.74 -1.10 -3.49
C SER A 41 1.16 0.20 -4.19
N SER A 42 2.29 0.79 -3.79
CA SER A 42 2.88 1.96 -4.46
C SER A 42 3.31 1.64 -5.90
N ALA A 43 3.89 0.45 -6.14
CA ALA A 43 4.18 -0.01 -7.50
C ALA A 43 2.91 -0.14 -8.35
N GLY A 44 1.81 -0.66 -7.77
CA GLY A 44 0.51 -0.70 -8.44
C GLY A 44 -0.06 0.68 -8.79
N LEU A 45 0.14 1.69 -7.92
CA LEU A 45 -0.23 3.08 -8.21
C LEU A 45 0.60 3.67 -9.36
N PHE A 46 1.90 3.40 -9.41
CA PHE A 46 2.75 3.84 -10.53
C PHE A 46 2.37 3.16 -11.85
N VAL A 47 1.97 1.90 -11.83
CA VAL A 47 1.48 1.19 -13.02
C VAL A 47 0.14 1.77 -13.53
N LEU A 48 -0.72 2.23 -12.63
CA LEU A 48 -1.96 2.91 -13.00
C LEU A 48 -1.75 4.35 -13.50
N LEU A 49 -0.61 4.97 -13.15
CA LEU A 49 -0.21 6.32 -13.57
C LEU A 49 0.48 6.34 -14.94
N GLY A 50 1.20 5.26 -15.29
CA GLY A 50 1.92 5.09 -16.56
C GLY A 50 1.02 4.85 -17.75
#